data_AF-A0A6A8API2-F1
#
_entry.id   AF-A0A6A8API2-F1
#
_cell.length_a   1.000
_cell.length_b   1.000
_cell.length_c   1.000
_cell.angle_alpha   90.00
_cell.angle_beta   90.00
_cell.angle_gamma   90.00
#
_symmetry.space_group_name_H-M   'P 1'
#
loop_
_entity.id
_entity.type
_entity.pdbx_description
1 polymer ?
#
loop_
_entity_poly.entity_id
_entity_poly.type
_entity_poly.pdbx_seq_one_letter_code
_entity_poly.pdbx_strand_id
1 'polypeptide(L)'
;LKMKRIPEEKIMTRLLEEDKVDRKLIDRMAKIIAEFHKKAETSKRIGEFGSLPMIGTNWRENFEQTKEFIGETISPESYQLIRERIDDFMKRNAALFAKRVAEKRVRECHGDIHSGNIFIADKIYIFDAIEFNERFRYCDVASEIAFLAMDLEFKERSDLSSFLVERYVKYSGDQELEKVFHFYKCYRAYVRGKVISFKLKDPSVDKEEKIAATKEAKAYFELAANYAKYL
;
A
#
# COMPACT_ATOMS: atom_id res chain seq x y z
N LEU A 1 -25.69 2.64 19.66
CA LEU A 1 -24.69 3.71 19.40
C LEU A 1 -25.07 4.39 18.08
N LYS A 2 -25.24 5.72 18.06
CA LYS A 2 -25.56 6.46 16.83
C LYS A 2 -24.23 6.90 16.20
N MET A 3 -23.76 6.17 15.19
CA MET A 3 -22.54 6.54 14.46
C MET A 3 -22.76 7.88 13.76
N LYS A 4 -21.93 8.89 14.04
CA LYS A 4 -21.93 10.13 13.27
C LYS A 4 -21.23 9.85 11.95
N ARG A 5 -21.98 9.81 10.84
CA ARG A 5 -21.42 9.66 9.49
C ARG A 5 -20.60 10.92 9.17
N ILE A 6 -19.34 10.74 8.80
CA ILE A 6 -18.53 11.83 8.26
C ILE A 6 -18.98 12.06 6.81
N PRO A 7 -19.16 13.32 6.37
CA PRO A 7 -19.59 13.61 5.01
C PRO A 7 -18.57 13.10 3.98
N GLU A 8 -19.05 12.49 2.89
CA GLU A 8 -18.19 11.96 1.81
C GLU A 8 -17.38 13.07 1.12
N GLU A 9 -17.84 14.32 1.18
CA GLU A 9 -17.11 15.50 0.70
C GLU A 9 -15.80 15.73 1.47
N LYS A 10 -15.61 15.07 2.62
CA LYS A 10 -14.39 15.15 3.43
C LYS A 10 -13.42 14.01 3.16
N ILE A 11 -13.75 13.04 2.31
CA ILE A 11 -12.84 11.94 1.96
C ILE A 11 -11.63 12.48 1.21
N MET A 12 -10.44 12.02 1.57
CA MET A 12 -9.19 12.54 1.03
C MET A 12 -9.07 12.28 -0.47
N THR A 13 -9.58 11.16 -0.98
CA THR A 13 -9.62 10.88 -2.44
C THR A 13 -10.25 12.03 -3.22
N ARG A 14 -11.41 12.53 -2.76
CA ARG A 14 -12.08 13.67 -3.41
C ARG A 14 -11.33 14.98 -3.19
N LEU A 15 -10.78 15.19 -2.00
CA LEU A 15 -10.02 16.41 -1.72
C LEU A 15 -8.71 16.49 -2.52
N LEU A 16 -8.13 15.35 -2.91
CA LEU A 16 -7.00 15.31 -3.84
C LEU A 16 -7.41 15.76 -5.24
N GLU A 17 -8.56 15.29 -5.73
CA GLU A 17 -9.13 15.68 -7.04
C GLU A 17 -9.51 17.17 -7.09
N GLU A 18 -9.85 17.76 -5.94
CA GLU A 18 -10.15 19.19 -5.80
C GLU A 18 -8.92 20.05 -5.42
N ASP A 19 -7.70 19.49 -5.41
CA ASP A 19 -6.45 20.13 -5.01
C ASP A 19 -6.47 20.78 -3.61
N LYS A 20 -7.30 20.25 -2.70
CA LYS A 20 -7.47 20.73 -1.33
C LYS A 20 -6.53 20.08 -0.31
N VAL A 21 -5.72 19.11 -0.73
CA VAL A 21 -4.68 18.50 0.11
C VAL A 21 -3.35 19.21 -0.14
N ASP A 22 -2.86 19.92 0.88
CA ASP A 22 -1.59 20.63 0.83
C ASP A 22 -0.49 19.91 1.63
N ARG A 23 0.75 20.43 1.52
CA ARG A 23 1.89 19.89 2.28
C ARG A 23 1.68 19.97 3.79
N LYS A 24 0.95 20.97 4.32
CA LYS A 24 0.69 21.06 5.77
C LYS A 24 -0.18 19.90 6.25
N LEU A 25 -1.18 19.50 5.46
CA LEU A 25 -1.99 18.30 5.70
C LEU A 25 -1.13 17.03 5.64
N ILE A 26 -0.30 16.87 4.60
CA ILE A 26 0.60 15.71 4.48
C ILE A 26 1.56 15.63 5.67
N ASP A 27 2.17 16.74 6.11
CA ASP A 27 3.08 16.74 7.27
C ASP A 27 2.36 16.28 8.55
N ARG A 28 1.13 16.76 8.79
CA ARG A 28 0.31 16.32 9.92
C ARG A 28 -0.02 14.83 9.83
N MET A 29 -0.38 14.32 8.65
CA MET A 29 -0.63 12.90 8.44
C MET A 29 0.61 12.04 8.70
N ALA A 30 1.75 12.43 8.13
CA ALA A 30 3.03 11.75 8.35
C ALA A 30 3.36 11.63 9.85
N LYS A 31 3.13 12.72 10.60
CA LYS A 31 3.32 12.75 12.05
C LYS A 31 2.36 11.80 12.78
N ILE A 32 1.06 11.87 12.48
CA ILE A 32 0.03 11.01 13.10
C ILE A 32 0.38 9.53 12.88
N ILE A 33 0.71 9.15 11.64
CA ILE A 33 1.02 7.76 11.30
C ILE A 33 2.32 7.32 11.97
N ALA A 34 3.37 8.16 11.98
CA ALA A 34 4.62 7.84 12.67
C ALA A 34 4.43 7.66 14.19
N GLU A 35 3.61 8.51 14.82
CA GLU A 35 3.27 8.39 16.25
C GLU A 35 2.45 7.14 16.55
N PHE A 36 1.50 6.79 15.67
CA PHE A 36 0.75 5.54 15.74
C PHE A 36 1.70 4.34 15.64
N HIS A 37 2.51 4.26 14.60
CA HIS A 37 3.49 3.19 14.41
C HIS A 37 4.46 3.04 15.58
N LYS A 38 4.93 4.15 16.17
CA LYS A 38 5.81 4.10 17.34
C LYS A 38 5.17 3.40 18.54
N LYS A 39 3.85 3.56 18.72
CA LYS A 39 3.06 3.00 19.83
C LYS A 39 2.42 1.65 19.50
N ALA A 40 2.27 1.31 18.22
CA ALA A 40 1.68 0.06 17.76
C ALA A 40 2.43 -1.16 18.32
N GLU A 41 1.68 -2.20 18.63
CA GLU A 41 2.20 -3.42 19.25
C GLU A 41 3.22 -4.12 18.33
N THR A 42 4.22 -4.75 18.95
CA THR A 42 5.19 -5.59 18.26
C THR A 42 5.64 -6.71 19.20
N SER A 43 5.83 -7.89 18.64
CA SER A 43 6.20 -9.10 19.38
C SER A 43 6.94 -10.06 18.44
N LYS A 44 7.49 -11.16 18.99
CA LYS A 44 8.08 -12.21 18.15
C LYS A 44 7.08 -12.74 17.12
N ARG A 45 5.83 -12.98 17.55
CA ARG A 45 4.71 -13.43 16.71
C ARG A 45 4.40 -12.41 15.61
N ILE A 46 4.28 -11.13 15.94
CA ILE A 46 4.04 -10.08 14.93
C ILE A 46 5.21 -9.99 13.94
N GLY A 47 6.45 -10.12 14.44
CA GLY A 47 7.67 -10.12 13.62
C GLY A 47 7.72 -11.20 12.54
N GLU A 48 7.08 -12.35 12.77
CA GLU A 48 7.02 -13.46 11.78
C GLU A 48 6.35 -13.01 10.47
N PHE A 49 5.46 -12.01 10.53
CA PHE A 49 4.73 -11.54 9.35
C PHE A 49 5.59 -10.67 8.41
N GLY A 50 6.69 -10.10 8.90
CA GLY A 50 7.69 -9.42 8.06
C GLY A 50 8.86 -10.33 7.68
N SER A 51 8.80 -11.62 8.00
CA SER A 51 9.81 -12.58 7.57
C SER A 51 9.73 -12.80 6.06
N LEU A 52 10.88 -13.05 5.42
CA LEU A 52 10.92 -13.38 4.00
C LEU A 52 10.03 -14.57 3.60
N PRO A 53 9.94 -15.67 4.38
CA PRO A 53 9.01 -16.75 4.08
C PRO A 53 7.54 -16.28 4.00
N MET A 54 7.11 -15.41 4.92
CA MET A 54 5.74 -14.87 4.89
C MET A 54 5.55 -13.90 3.72
N ILE A 55 6.47 -12.94 3.54
CA ILE A 55 6.44 -11.98 2.42
C ILE A 55 6.43 -12.71 1.07
N GLY A 56 7.27 -13.73 0.91
CA GLY A 56 7.31 -14.56 -0.30
C GLY A 56 6.02 -15.36 -0.52
N THR A 57 5.36 -15.79 0.56
CA THR A 57 4.04 -16.44 0.45
C THR A 57 2.98 -15.46 -0.05
N ASN A 58 2.94 -14.24 0.50
CA ASN A 58 2.02 -13.19 0.03
C ASN A 58 2.21 -12.90 -1.47
N TRP A 59 3.47 -12.78 -1.92
CA TRP A 59 3.76 -12.56 -3.34
C TRP A 59 3.34 -13.75 -4.21
N ARG A 60 3.65 -14.99 -3.81
CA ARG A 60 3.22 -16.18 -4.56
C ARG A 60 1.71 -16.27 -4.69
N GLU A 61 0.97 -16.03 -3.61
CA GLU A 61 -0.49 -16.02 -3.65
C GLU A 61 -1.03 -14.93 -4.59
N ASN A 62 -0.46 -13.71 -4.54
CA ASN A 62 -0.81 -12.65 -5.48
C ASN A 62 -0.54 -13.07 -6.94
N PHE A 63 0.63 -13.63 -7.23
CA PHE A 63 0.98 -14.08 -8.57
C PHE A 63 0.07 -15.21 -9.07
N GLU A 64 -0.29 -16.16 -8.19
CA GLU A 64 -1.19 -17.26 -8.54
C GLU A 64 -2.59 -16.75 -8.89
N GLN A 65 -3.15 -15.91 -8.02
CA GLN A 65 -4.48 -15.33 -8.18
C GLN A 65 -4.59 -14.39 -9.39
N THR A 66 -3.46 -13.84 -9.87
CA THR A 66 -3.45 -12.93 -11.01
C THR A 66 -3.27 -13.66 -12.36
N LYS A 67 -2.91 -14.96 -12.38
CA LYS A 67 -2.63 -15.69 -13.63
C LYS A 67 -3.78 -15.63 -14.64
N GLU A 68 -5.02 -15.72 -14.18
CA GLU A 68 -6.20 -15.72 -15.05
C GLU A 68 -6.49 -14.37 -15.71
N PHE A 69 -5.84 -13.29 -15.26
CA PHE A 69 -6.01 -11.93 -15.78
C PHE A 69 -4.85 -11.48 -16.68
N ILE A 70 -3.87 -12.36 -16.91
CA ILE A 70 -2.76 -12.10 -17.84
C ILE A 70 -3.32 -11.98 -19.26
N GLY A 71 -2.99 -10.89 -19.94
CA GLY A 71 -3.54 -10.52 -21.25
C GLY A 71 -4.84 -9.73 -21.17
N GLU A 72 -5.47 -9.63 -20.00
CA GLU A 72 -6.70 -8.85 -19.79
C GLU A 72 -6.43 -7.55 -19.02
N THR A 73 -5.98 -7.63 -17.77
CA THR A 73 -5.66 -6.46 -16.92
C THR A 73 -4.17 -6.26 -16.68
N ILE A 74 -3.35 -7.30 -16.83
CA ILE A 74 -1.88 -7.21 -16.76
C ILE A 74 -1.27 -7.83 -18.02
N SER A 75 -0.26 -7.18 -18.61
CA SER A 75 0.43 -7.76 -19.77
C SER A 75 1.35 -8.92 -19.33
N PRO A 76 1.57 -9.95 -20.18
CA PRO A 76 2.52 -11.03 -19.89
C PRO A 76 3.93 -10.51 -19.53
N GLU A 77 4.38 -9.45 -20.19
CA GLU A 77 5.69 -8.83 -19.99
C GLU A 77 5.78 -8.15 -18.62
N SER A 78 4.74 -7.41 -18.23
CA SER A 78 4.68 -6.74 -16.92
C SER A 78 4.60 -7.77 -15.79
N TYR A 79 3.81 -8.83 -15.97
CA TYR A 79 3.74 -9.93 -15.00
C TYR A 79 5.11 -10.59 -14.79
N GLN A 80 5.79 -10.92 -15.89
CA GLN A 80 7.11 -11.56 -15.83
C GLN A 80 8.16 -10.64 -15.21
N LEU A 81 8.21 -9.38 -15.64
CA LEU A 81 9.13 -8.37 -15.10
C LEU A 81 8.97 -8.23 -13.59
N ILE A 82 7.75 -8.04 -13.10
CA ILE A 82 7.49 -7.87 -11.67
C ILE A 82 7.93 -9.11 -10.91
N ARG A 83 7.57 -10.31 -11.39
CA ARG A 83 7.93 -11.57 -10.73
C ARG A 83 9.44 -11.74 -10.58
N GLU A 84 10.19 -11.56 -11.68
CA GLU A 84 11.65 -11.68 -11.67
C GLU A 84 12.31 -10.66 -10.73
N ARG A 85 11.88 -9.39 -10.81
CA ARG A 85 12.44 -8.30 -10.00
C ARG A 85 12.18 -8.49 -8.52
N ILE A 86 10.98 -8.94 -8.15
CA ILE A 86 10.60 -9.20 -6.77
C ILE A 86 11.39 -10.38 -6.20
N ASP A 87 11.51 -11.48 -6.94
CA ASP A 87 12.27 -12.65 -6.51
C ASP A 87 13.76 -12.30 -6.31
N ASP A 88 14.36 -11.57 -7.25
CA ASP A 88 15.76 -11.14 -7.16
C ASP A 88 15.99 -10.14 -6.03
N PHE A 89 15.06 -9.21 -5.81
CA PHE A 89 15.13 -8.25 -4.71
C PHE A 89 15.08 -8.97 -3.36
N MET A 90 14.15 -9.91 -3.16
CA MET A 90 14.03 -10.68 -1.92
C MET A 90 15.29 -11.49 -1.64
N LYS A 91 15.88 -12.14 -2.66
CA LYS A 91 17.13 -12.90 -2.52
C LYS A 91 18.30 -12.01 -2.12
N ARG A 92 18.51 -10.88 -2.81
CA ARG A 92 19.63 -9.96 -2.55
C ARG A 92 19.52 -9.24 -1.21
N ASN A 93 18.29 -8.97 -0.75
CA ASN A 93 18.03 -8.16 0.43
C ASN A 93 17.58 -8.97 1.66
N ALA A 94 17.86 -10.27 1.70
CA ALA A 94 17.43 -11.14 2.80
C ALA A 94 17.87 -10.65 4.19
N ALA A 95 19.11 -10.15 4.30
CA ALA A 95 19.63 -9.56 5.54
C ALA A 95 18.88 -8.28 5.94
N LEU A 96 18.42 -7.48 4.97
CA LEU A 96 17.67 -6.24 5.22
C LEU A 96 16.29 -6.56 5.82
N PHE A 97 15.54 -7.52 5.26
CA PHE A 97 14.26 -7.94 5.83
C PHE A 97 14.44 -8.52 7.24
N ALA A 98 15.45 -9.38 7.45
CA ALA A 98 15.74 -9.91 8.78
C ALA A 98 16.10 -8.82 9.79
N LYS A 99 16.88 -7.81 9.36
CA LYS A 99 17.22 -6.64 10.18
C LYS A 99 15.96 -5.85 10.57
N ARG A 100 15.04 -5.60 9.63
CA ARG A 100 13.79 -4.88 9.91
C ARG A 100 12.91 -5.61 10.93
N VAL A 101 12.85 -6.94 10.86
CA VAL A 101 12.20 -7.77 11.90
C VAL A 101 12.90 -7.61 13.26
N ALA A 102 14.23 -7.73 13.29
CA ALA A 102 15.03 -7.59 14.52
C ALA A 102 14.92 -6.21 15.17
N GLU A 103 14.80 -5.15 14.37
CA GLU A 103 14.58 -3.77 14.82
C GLU A 103 13.11 -3.46 15.17
N LYS A 104 12.23 -4.47 15.19
CA LYS A 104 10.80 -4.32 15.53
C LYS A 104 10.08 -3.30 14.63
N ARG A 105 10.44 -3.28 13.34
CA ARG A 105 9.75 -2.49 12.31
C ARG A 105 8.45 -3.14 11.85
N VAL A 106 8.26 -4.43 12.14
CA VAL A 106 7.00 -5.14 11.93
C VAL A 106 6.09 -4.95 13.13
N ARG A 107 4.90 -4.41 12.91
CA ARG A 107 3.98 -3.96 13.95
C ARG A 107 2.53 -4.28 13.60
N GLU A 108 1.66 -4.17 14.59
CA GLU A 108 0.20 -4.13 14.38
C GLU A 108 -0.21 -2.77 13.80
N CYS A 109 -0.04 -2.66 12.50
CA CYS A 109 -0.40 -1.51 11.69
C CYS A 109 -1.91 -1.45 11.42
N HIS A 110 -2.37 -0.38 10.76
CA HIS A 110 -3.78 -0.23 10.37
C HIS A 110 -4.19 -1.24 9.28
N GLY A 111 -3.27 -1.58 8.38
CA GLY A 111 -3.40 -2.55 7.30
C GLY A 111 -3.91 -1.99 5.97
N ASP A 112 -4.51 -0.80 5.97
CA ASP A 112 -5.26 -0.24 4.82
C ASP A 112 -5.24 1.30 4.74
N ILE A 113 -4.08 1.92 4.97
CA ILE A 113 -3.95 3.39 4.89
C ILE A 113 -3.80 3.85 3.44
N HIS A 114 -4.90 4.30 2.84
CA HIS A 114 -4.95 4.99 1.55
C HIS A 114 -5.99 6.13 1.60
N SER A 115 -6.02 7.03 0.60
CA SER A 115 -6.86 8.24 0.61
C SER A 115 -8.37 7.96 0.71
N GLY A 116 -8.81 6.76 0.34
CA GLY A 116 -10.22 6.33 0.46
C GLY A 116 -10.64 6.07 1.91
N ASN A 117 -9.68 5.83 2.79
CA ASN A 117 -9.90 5.56 4.20
C ASN A 117 -9.54 6.76 5.10
N ILE A 118 -9.24 7.91 4.51
CA ILE A 118 -8.84 9.12 5.23
C ILE A 118 -9.89 10.20 5.03
N PHE A 119 -10.36 10.79 6.13
CA PHE A 119 -11.26 11.94 6.11
C PHE A 119 -10.59 13.17 6.74
N ILE A 120 -10.71 14.32 6.09
CA ILE A 120 -10.13 15.60 6.53
C ILE A 120 -11.27 16.57 6.84
N ALA A 121 -11.66 16.61 8.11
CA ALA A 121 -12.73 17.48 8.61
C ALA A 121 -12.18 18.48 9.65
N ASP A 122 -12.70 18.47 10.88
CA ASP A 122 -12.15 19.23 12.01
C ASP A 122 -10.74 18.73 12.40
N LYS A 123 -10.50 17.43 12.16
CA LYS A 123 -9.19 16.78 12.26
C LYS A 123 -9.05 15.73 11.16
N ILE A 124 -7.89 15.08 11.12
CA ILE A 124 -7.64 13.92 10.26
C ILE A 124 -8.19 12.70 10.97
N TYR A 125 -9.00 11.93 10.25
CA TYR A 125 -9.45 10.62 10.68
C TYR A 125 -8.98 9.57 9.69
N ILE A 126 -8.40 8.48 10.19
CA ILE A 126 -8.02 7.30 9.41
C ILE A 126 -8.95 6.18 9.89
N PHE A 127 -9.80 5.68 9.00
CA PHE A 127 -10.88 4.74 9.27
C PHE A 127 -10.65 3.39 8.58
N ASP A 128 -11.48 2.41 8.94
CA ASP A 128 -11.52 1.09 8.33
C ASP A 128 -10.21 0.30 8.50
N ALA A 129 -9.70 0.31 9.74
CA ALA A 129 -8.58 -0.54 10.11
C ALA A 129 -8.98 -2.01 9.98
N ILE A 130 -8.09 -2.84 9.43
CA ILE A 130 -8.37 -4.26 9.26
C ILE A 130 -8.28 -4.93 10.63
N GLU A 131 -9.44 -5.31 11.19
CA GLU A 131 -9.54 -5.83 12.56
C GLU A 131 -9.49 -7.36 12.70
N PHE A 132 -9.70 -8.09 11.61
CA PHE A 132 -9.97 -9.53 11.69
C PHE A 132 -8.90 -10.41 11.06
N ASN A 133 -8.00 -9.83 10.25
CA ASN A 133 -6.99 -10.60 9.51
C ASN A 133 -5.57 -10.14 9.83
N GLU A 134 -4.90 -10.90 10.69
CA GLU A 134 -3.52 -10.66 11.11
C GLU A 134 -2.54 -10.50 9.95
N ARG A 135 -2.69 -11.25 8.85
CA ARG A 135 -1.78 -11.15 7.68
C ARG A 135 -1.86 -9.79 6.98
N PHE A 136 -2.94 -9.03 7.19
CA PHE A 136 -3.11 -7.71 6.60
C PHE A 136 -2.74 -6.57 7.55
N ARG A 137 -2.91 -6.76 8.87
CA ARG A 137 -2.52 -5.75 9.89
C ARG A 137 -1.07 -5.87 10.36
N TYR A 138 -0.53 -7.07 10.50
CA TYR A 138 0.84 -7.29 10.95
C TYR A 138 1.76 -7.13 9.76
N CYS A 139 2.35 -5.95 9.65
CA CYS A 139 3.22 -5.64 8.54
C CYS A 139 4.35 -4.71 8.96
N ASP A 140 5.34 -4.63 8.09
CA ASP A 140 6.38 -3.63 8.18
C ASP A 140 5.78 -2.23 8.06
N VAL A 141 6.12 -1.31 8.96
CA VAL A 141 5.65 0.09 8.90
C VAL A 141 5.98 0.79 7.57
N ALA A 142 7.05 0.36 6.89
CA ALA A 142 7.38 0.83 5.55
C ALA A 142 6.35 0.36 4.51
N SER A 143 5.73 -0.81 4.69
CA SER A 143 4.67 -1.32 3.82
C SER A 143 3.38 -0.51 3.95
N GLU A 144 3.03 -0.10 5.17
CA GLU A 144 1.86 0.75 5.42
C GLU A 144 2.05 2.15 4.80
N ILE A 145 3.19 2.80 5.02
CA ILE A 145 3.47 4.11 4.40
C ILE A 145 3.60 4.02 2.89
N ALA A 146 4.17 2.93 2.36
CA ALA A 146 4.24 2.70 0.93
C ALA A 146 2.86 2.64 0.29
N PHE A 147 1.84 2.21 1.03
CA PHE A 147 0.47 2.18 0.51
C PHE A 147 -0.06 3.59 0.26
N LEU A 148 -0.01 4.47 1.26
CA LEU A 148 -0.48 5.84 1.10
C LEU A 148 0.37 6.61 0.06
N ALA A 149 1.68 6.39 0.03
CA ALA A 149 2.56 7.01 -0.96
C ALA A 149 2.25 6.53 -2.39
N MET A 150 2.00 5.23 -2.59
CA MET A 150 1.59 4.67 -3.88
C MET A 150 0.22 5.21 -4.31
N ASP A 151 -0.72 5.31 -3.38
CA ASP A 151 -2.05 5.86 -3.64
C ASP A 151 -1.99 7.35 -4.08
N LEU A 152 -1.14 8.16 -3.44
CA LEU A 152 -0.87 9.53 -3.87
C LEU A 152 -0.27 9.59 -5.29
N GLU A 153 0.66 8.69 -5.61
CA GLU A 153 1.25 8.61 -6.95
C GLU A 153 0.25 8.16 -8.01
N PHE A 154 -0.63 7.21 -7.66
CA PHE A 154 -1.74 6.79 -8.52
C PHE A 154 -2.73 7.93 -8.80
N LYS A 155 -2.89 8.85 -7.83
CA LYS A 155 -3.68 10.08 -7.96
C LYS A 155 -2.88 11.26 -8.52
N GLU A 156 -1.75 10.99 -9.19
CA GLU A 156 -0.89 11.98 -9.85
C GLU A 156 -0.27 13.04 -8.91
N ARG A 157 -0.23 12.76 -7.60
CA ARG A 157 0.34 13.63 -6.55
C ARG A 157 1.69 13.12 -6.04
N SER A 158 2.62 12.88 -6.97
CA SER A 158 4.02 12.49 -6.68
C SER A 158 4.76 13.52 -5.83
N ASP A 159 4.36 14.80 -5.91
CA ASP A 159 4.85 15.90 -5.06
C ASP A 159 4.50 15.66 -3.58
N LEU A 160 3.28 15.21 -3.30
CA LEU A 160 2.81 14.90 -1.96
C LEU A 160 3.33 13.55 -1.46
N SER A 161 3.45 12.55 -2.35
CA SER A 161 4.06 11.26 -2.01
C SER A 161 5.49 11.43 -1.52
N SER A 162 6.34 12.12 -2.28
CA SER A 162 7.74 12.35 -1.91
C SER A 162 7.84 13.10 -0.58
N PHE A 163 7.00 14.13 -0.40
CA PHE A 163 6.95 14.89 0.84
C PHE A 163 6.46 14.06 2.03
N LEU A 164 5.42 13.21 1.86
CA LEU A 164 4.94 12.28 2.89
C LEU A 164 6.07 11.40 3.41
N VAL A 165 6.86 10.82 2.50
CA VAL A 165 7.97 9.92 2.84
C VAL A 165 9.05 10.66 3.61
N GLU A 166 9.49 11.83 3.12
CA GLU A 166 10.46 12.68 3.81
C GLU A 166 10.03 12.98 5.25
N ARG A 167 8.78 13.41 5.42
CA ARG A 167 8.22 13.76 6.74
C ARG A 167 8.08 12.53 7.62
N TYR A 168 7.64 11.41 7.07
CA TYR A 168 7.51 10.18 7.83
C TYR A 168 8.87 9.67 8.31
N VAL A 169 9.91 9.66 7.48
CA VAL A 169 11.28 9.28 7.87
C VAL A 169 11.79 10.21 8.97
N LYS A 170 11.54 11.52 8.85
CA LYS A 170 11.89 12.49 9.89
C LYS A 170 11.23 12.21 11.24
N TYR A 171 9.94 11.87 11.27
CA TYR A 171 9.21 11.63 12.52
C TYR A 171 9.44 10.22 13.09
N SER A 172 9.61 9.21 12.24
CA SER A 172 9.80 7.81 12.65
C SER A 172 11.25 7.43 12.93
N GLY A 173 12.21 8.17 12.36
CA GLY A 173 13.63 7.83 12.39
C GLY A 173 14.01 6.59 11.56
N ASP A 174 13.12 6.09 10.68
CA ASP A 174 13.39 4.93 9.83
C ASP A 174 14.19 5.31 8.58
N GLN A 175 15.50 5.53 8.75
CA GLN A 175 16.41 5.91 7.66
C GLN A 175 16.58 4.81 6.60
N GLU A 176 16.25 3.56 6.92
CA GLU A 176 16.37 2.43 5.98
C GLU A 176 15.07 2.13 5.23
N LEU A 177 14.00 2.88 5.49
CA LEU A 177 12.72 2.75 4.81
C LEU A 177 12.88 2.82 3.29
N GLU A 178 13.69 3.77 2.80
CA GLU A 178 13.93 3.98 1.36
C GLU A 178 14.45 2.72 0.66
N LYS A 179 15.25 1.91 1.36
CA LYS A 179 15.85 0.68 0.81
C LYS A 179 14.81 -0.39 0.46
N VAL A 180 13.65 -0.40 1.11
CA VAL A 180 12.54 -1.35 0.85
C VAL A 180 11.33 -0.69 0.21
N PHE A 181 11.39 0.61 -0.06
CA PHE A 181 10.19 1.38 -0.32
C PHE A 181 9.57 1.10 -1.68
N HIS A 182 10.38 1.03 -2.74
CA HIS A 182 9.89 0.62 -4.07
C HIS A 182 9.35 -0.81 -4.07
N PHE A 183 9.93 -1.71 -3.28
CA PHE A 183 9.44 -3.08 -3.14
C PHE A 183 8.02 -3.10 -2.56
N TYR A 184 7.79 -2.36 -1.48
CA TYR A 184 6.47 -2.29 -0.88
C TYR A 184 5.45 -1.48 -1.70
N LYS A 185 5.88 -0.43 -2.41
CA LYS A 185 5.01 0.28 -3.35
C LYS A 185 4.56 -0.64 -4.49
N CYS A 186 5.50 -1.43 -5.03
CA CYS A 186 5.22 -2.46 -6.03
C CYS A 186 4.18 -3.46 -5.49
N TYR A 187 4.37 -3.98 -4.27
CA TYR A 187 3.41 -4.87 -3.62
C TYR A 187 2.02 -4.26 -3.52
N ARG A 188 1.90 -3.02 -3.02
CA ARG A 188 0.61 -2.37 -2.81
C ARG A 188 -0.10 -2.07 -4.13
N ALA A 189 0.61 -1.57 -5.15
CA ALA A 189 0.07 -1.37 -6.48
C ALA A 189 -0.42 -2.70 -7.10
N TYR A 190 0.38 -3.77 -6.99
CA TYR A 190 0.01 -5.10 -7.49
C TYR A 190 -1.26 -5.63 -6.82
N VAL A 191 -1.36 -5.52 -5.49
CA VAL A 191 -2.55 -5.94 -4.74
C VAL A 191 -3.79 -5.17 -5.18
N ARG A 192 -3.70 -3.85 -5.40
CA ARG A 192 -4.82 -3.05 -5.92
C ARG A 192 -5.24 -3.51 -7.31
N GLY A 193 -4.30 -3.67 -8.23
CA GLY A 193 -4.57 -4.19 -9.58
C GLY A 193 -5.27 -5.55 -9.54
N LYS A 194 -4.78 -6.47 -8.70
CA LYS A 194 -5.38 -7.80 -8.50
C LYS A 194 -6.82 -7.72 -7.98
N VAL A 195 -7.04 -6.98 -6.89
CA VAL A 195 -8.37 -6.90 -6.25
C VAL A 195 -9.40 -6.30 -7.21
N ILE A 196 -9.01 -5.27 -7.97
CA ILE A 196 -9.90 -4.66 -8.97
C ILE A 196 -10.18 -5.64 -10.12
N SER A 197 -9.20 -6.45 -10.52
CA SER A 197 -9.37 -7.48 -11.55
C SER A 197 -10.43 -8.52 -11.19
N PHE A 198 -10.61 -8.85 -9.90
CA PHE A 198 -11.66 -9.79 -9.48
C PHE A 198 -13.08 -9.32 -9.83
N LYS A 199 -13.32 -8.01 -9.97
CA LYS A 199 -14.63 -7.47 -10.40
C LYS A 199 -15.04 -7.97 -11.79
N LEU A 200 -14.09 -8.32 -12.66
CA LEU A 200 -14.38 -8.80 -14.01
C LEU A 200 -15.08 -10.17 -14.00
N LYS A 201 -14.84 -10.97 -12.94
CA LYS A 201 -15.44 -12.30 -12.75
C LYS A 201 -16.77 -12.24 -12.03
N ASP A 202 -17.13 -11.10 -11.44
CA ASP A 202 -18.40 -10.96 -10.76
C ASP A 202 -19.53 -10.81 -11.82
N PRO A 203 -20.52 -11.73 -11.86
CA PRO A 203 -21.63 -11.63 -12.80
C PRO A 203 -22.61 -10.50 -12.45
N SER A 204 -22.55 -9.94 -11.23
CA SER A 204 -23.41 -8.85 -10.79
C SER A 204 -22.92 -7.46 -11.22
N VAL A 205 -21.64 -7.35 -11.61
CA VAL A 205 -21.03 -6.12 -12.12
C VAL A 205 -21.39 -5.94 -13.58
N ASP A 206 -21.87 -4.75 -13.96
CA ASP A 206 -22.28 -4.47 -15.33
C ASP A 206 -21.09 -4.29 -16.30
N LYS A 207 -21.39 -4.16 -17.58
CA LYS A 207 -20.35 -4.07 -18.63
C LYS A 207 -19.54 -2.77 -18.54
N GLU A 208 -20.16 -1.65 -18.19
CA GLU A 208 -19.48 -0.36 -18.10
C GLU A 208 -18.53 -0.34 -16.89
N GLU A 209 -18.99 -0.86 -15.75
CA GLU A 209 -18.19 -1.05 -14.56
C GLU A 209 -17.00 -1.99 -14.81
N LYS A 210 -17.18 -3.07 -15.57
CA LYS A 210 -16.07 -3.96 -15.97
C LYS A 210 -15.04 -3.28 -16.85
N ILE A 211 -15.46 -2.42 -17.77
CA ILE A 211 -14.54 -1.64 -18.61
C ILE A 211 -13.74 -0.66 -17.75
N ALA A 212 -14.41 0.06 -16.83
CA ALA A 212 -13.75 0.97 -15.90
C ALA A 212 -12.75 0.23 -14.98
N ALA A 213 -13.17 -0.90 -14.40
CA ALA A 213 -12.32 -1.75 -13.57
C ALA A 213 -11.10 -2.29 -14.34
N THR A 214 -11.28 -2.66 -15.61
CA THR A 214 -10.17 -3.11 -16.47
C THR A 214 -9.13 -2.00 -16.66
N LYS A 215 -9.58 -0.77 -16.94
CA LYS A 215 -8.68 0.39 -17.11
C LYS A 215 -7.96 0.72 -15.80
N GLU A 216 -8.68 0.73 -14.68
CA GLU A 216 -8.10 1.01 -13.37
C GLU A 216 -7.09 -0.06 -12.95
N ALA A 217 -7.40 -1.35 -13.12
CA ALA A 217 -6.49 -2.45 -12.82
C ALA A 217 -5.20 -2.36 -13.66
N LYS A 218 -5.32 -2.06 -14.96
CA LYS A 218 -4.16 -1.85 -15.84
C LYS A 218 -3.24 -0.75 -15.31
N ALA A 219 -3.79 0.41 -14.94
CA ALA A 219 -3.02 1.52 -14.41
C ALA A 219 -2.25 1.13 -13.14
N TYR A 220 -2.86 0.35 -12.23
CA TYR A 220 -2.16 -0.14 -11.04
C TYR A 220 -1.04 -1.14 -11.37
N PHE A 221 -1.25 -2.03 -12.34
CA PHE A 221 -0.19 -2.97 -12.76
C PHE A 221 0.95 -2.26 -13.50
N GLU A 222 0.66 -1.24 -14.30
CA GLU A 222 1.68 -0.38 -14.90
C GLU A 222 2.49 0.36 -13.83
N LEU A 223 1.82 0.90 -12.81
CA LEU A 223 2.48 1.52 -11.66
C LEU A 223 3.36 0.52 -10.90
N ALA A 224 2.87 -0.71 -10.66
CA ALA A 224 3.64 -1.79 -10.06
C ALA A 224 4.89 -2.15 -10.89
N ALA A 225 4.74 -2.28 -12.21
CA ALA A 225 5.83 -2.55 -13.13
C ALA A 225 6.87 -1.41 -13.15
N ASN A 226 6.42 -0.16 -13.03
CA ASN A 226 7.31 0.99 -12.93
C ASN A 226 8.15 0.95 -11.65
N TYR A 227 7.57 0.60 -10.49
CA TYR A 227 8.36 0.40 -9.27
C TYR A 227 9.33 -0.77 -9.38
N ALA A 228 8.92 -1.86 -10.02
CA ALA A 228 9.76 -3.06 -10.19
C ALA A 228 11.05 -2.78 -10.97
N LYS A 229 11.08 -1.78 -11.87
CA LYS A 229 12.28 -1.36 -12.60
C LYS A 229 13.39 -0.79 -11.70
N TYR A 230 13.04 -0.32 -10.49
CA TYR A 230 13.99 0.22 -9.51
C TYR A 230 14.46 -0.81 -8.48
N LEU A 231 14.08 -2.08 -8.63
CA LEU A 231 14.50 -3.20 -7.78
C LEU A 231 15.72 -3.92 -8.35
#